data_AF-W4UVE8-F1
#
_entry.id   AF-W4UVE8-F1
#
_cell.length_a   1.000
_cell.length_b   1.000
_cell.length_c   1.000
_cell.angle_alpha   90.00
_cell.angle_beta   90.00
_cell.angle_gamma   90.00
#
_symmetry.space_group_name_H-M   'P 1'
#
loop_
_entity.id
_entity.type
_entity.pdbx_description
1 polymer ?
#
loop_
_entity_poly.entity_id
_entity_poly.type
_entity_poly.pdbx_seq_one_letter_code
_entity_poly.pdbx_strand_id
1 'polypeptide(L)'
;MKKWTLLMGLLLATLSSAAQPNYDFDRLQREQLGRGVIAVRQDASAVIVSWRYLSSDSMDESFDVYRDGQKLNTHPLQNETFFKDNYTGSTAALYTVKAIKGHTESSYQLPENAPLGYLNIPLVRPESGVTPAGDVYTYSPNDASIGDVMEMVNMR
;
A
#
# COMPACT_ATOMS: atom_id res chain seq x y z
N MET A 1 36.12 -10.45 47.56
CA MET A 1 35.43 -9.28 46.97
C MET A 1 35.16 -9.42 45.45
N LYS A 2 34.85 -10.62 44.94
CA LYS A 2 34.64 -10.85 43.48
C LYS A 2 33.38 -11.66 43.12
N LYS A 3 32.55 -12.04 44.10
CA LYS A 3 31.34 -12.87 43.87
C LYS A 3 30.02 -12.09 43.99
N TRP A 4 30.03 -10.85 44.46
CA TRP A 4 28.81 -10.04 44.64
C TRP A 4 28.53 -9.05 43.51
N THR A 5 29.51 -8.72 42.68
CA THR A 5 29.34 -7.81 41.55
C THR A 5 28.66 -8.46 40.34
N LEU A 6 28.51 -9.79 40.30
CA LEU A 6 27.80 -10.45 39.19
C LEU A 6 26.27 -10.51 39.36
N LEU A 7 25.74 -10.50 40.60
CA LEU A 7 24.28 -10.59 40.80
C LEU A 7 23.54 -9.29 40.50
N MET A 8 24.19 -8.13 40.64
CA MET A 8 23.53 -6.83 40.45
C MET A 8 23.45 -6.39 38.98
N GLY A 9 24.29 -6.96 38.10
CA GLY A 9 24.20 -6.75 36.65
C GLY A 9 23.07 -7.55 35.99
N LEU A 10 22.70 -8.71 36.57
CA LEU A 10 21.63 -9.56 36.03
C LEU A 10 20.22 -9.04 36.36
N LEU A 11 20.07 -8.27 37.45
CA LEU A 11 18.79 -7.65 37.81
C LEU A 11 18.46 -6.41 36.95
N LEU A 12 19.46 -5.65 36.47
CA LEU A 12 19.23 -4.48 35.62
C LEU A 12 18.94 -4.81 34.15
N ALA A 13 19.33 -6.01 33.68
CA ALA A 13 19.11 -6.43 32.29
C ALA A 13 17.70 -7.01 32.05
N THR A 14 16.91 -7.27 33.10
CA THR A 14 15.58 -7.89 32.99
C THR A 14 14.41 -6.88 33.08
N LEU A 15 14.65 -5.66 33.55
CA LEU A 15 13.62 -4.61 33.68
C LEU A 15 13.37 -3.81 32.39
N SER A 16 14.27 -3.90 31.40
CA SER A 16 14.19 -3.08 30.18
C SER A 16 13.34 -3.68 29.05
N SER A 17 12.68 -4.82 29.27
CA SER A 17 11.91 -5.54 28.22
C SER A 17 10.39 -5.53 28.41
N ALA A 18 9.84 -4.78 29.37
CA ALA A 18 8.40 -4.79 29.68
C ALA A 18 7.66 -3.49 29.29
N ALA A 19 8.15 -2.75 28.30
CA ALA A 19 7.50 -1.53 27.80
C ALA A 19 7.15 -1.60 26.30
N GLN A 20 6.90 -2.80 25.76
CA GLN A 20 6.24 -2.89 24.46
C GLN A 20 4.73 -2.81 24.66
N PRO A 21 4.02 -1.95 23.89
CA PRO A 21 2.57 -1.95 23.92
C PRO A 21 2.06 -3.35 23.54
N ASN A 22 1.31 -3.99 24.45
CA ASN A 22 0.59 -5.21 24.15
C ASN A 22 -0.66 -4.85 23.36
N TYR A 23 -0.49 -4.61 22.05
CA TYR A 23 -1.62 -4.33 21.17
C TYR A 23 -2.48 -5.57 21.05
N ASP A 24 -3.71 -5.47 21.53
CA ASP A 24 -4.76 -6.42 21.24
C ASP A 24 -5.26 -6.16 19.81
N PHE A 25 -4.67 -6.88 18.84
CA PHE A 25 -5.02 -6.74 17.42
C PHE A 25 -6.47 -7.12 17.12
N ASP A 26 -7.14 -7.88 18.01
CA ASP A 26 -8.56 -8.24 17.87
C ASP A 26 -9.48 -7.08 18.25
N ARG A 27 -8.98 -6.10 19.03
CA ARG A 27 -9.74 -4.94 19.52
C ARG A 27 -9.27 -3.60 18.97
N LEU A 28 -8.19 -3.60 18.18
CA LEU A 28 -7.69 -2.40 17.54
C LEU A 28 -8.60 -2.02 16.36
N GLN A 29 -9.17 -0.81 16.38
CA GLN A 29 -9.83 -0.26 15.20
C GLN A 29 -8.78 0.00 14.12
N ARG A 30 -8.98 -0.58 12.94
CA ARG A 30 -8.10 -0.42 11.77
C ARG A 30 -8.96 -0.15 10.55
N GLU A 31 -8.37 0.48 9.55
CA GLU A 31 -9.03 0.72 8.27
C GLU A 31 -9.41 -0.61 7.58
N GLN A 32 -10.58 -0.64 6.95
CA GLN A 32 -10.98 -1.74 6.09
C GLN A 32 -10.36 -1.56 4.71
N LEU A 33 -9.13 -2.05 4.55
CA LEU A 33 -8.40 -1.93 3.29
C LEU A 33 -8.83 -3.00 2.28
N GLY A 34 -9.11 -2.56 1.06
CA GLY A 34 -9.12 -3.45 -0.10
C GLY A 34 -7.72 -3.93 -0.49
N ARG A 35 -7.67 -4.88 -1.42
CA ARG A 35 -6.42 -5.48 -1.94
C ARG A 35 -5.41 -4.46 -2.47
N GLY A 36 -5.87 -3.27 -2.89
CA GLY A 36 -4.99 -2.16 -3.27
C GLY A 36 -4.11 -2.49 -4.46
N VAL A 37 -4.66 -3.17 -5.46
CA VAL A 37 -3.94 -3.49 -6.70
C VAL A 37 -3.54 -2.18 -7.38
N ILE A 38 -2.29 -2.09 -7.79
CA ILE A 38 -1.75 -0.98 -8.58
C ILE A 38 -0.85 -1.53 -9.67
N ALA A 39 -0.94 -0.95 -10.87
CA ALA A 39 -0.01 -1.19 -11.96
C ALA A 39 0.69 0.11 -12.34
N VAL A 40 2.02 0.12 -12.29
CA VAL A 40 2.86 1.28 -12.61
C VAL A 40 3.80 0.92 -13.74
N ARG A 41 3.86 1.76 -14.78
CA ARG A 41 4.83 1.58 -15.85
C ARG A 41 6.22 1.90 -15.33
N GLN A 42 7.13 0.93 -15.38
CA GLN A 42 8.53 1.16 -14.97
C GLN A 42 9.31 1.79 -16.13
N ASP A 43 9.16 1.22 -17.32
CA ASP A 43 9.86 1.62 -18.54
C ASP A 43 9.04 1.23 -19.79
N ALA A 44 9.60 1.41 -20.98
CA ALA A 44 8.93 1.10 -22.24
C ALA A 44 8.58 -0.39 -22.42
N SER A 45 9.17 -1.29 -21.61
CA SER A 45 9.04 -2.73 -21.74
C SER A 45 8.44 -3.43 -20.53
N ALA A 46 8.19 -2.71 -19.43
CA ALA A 46 7.79 -3.30 -18.17
C ALA A 46 6.72 -2.51 -17.41
N VAL A 47 5.79 -3.26 -16.83
CA VAL A 47 4.79 -2.81 -15.86
C VAL A 47 4.95 -3.59 -14.57
N ILE A 48 4.90 -2.86 -13.46
CA ILE A 48 5.06 -3.34 -12.09
C ILE A 48 3.66 -3.40 -11.48
N VAL A 49 3.21 -4.60 -11.16
CA VAL A 49 1.93 -4.83 -10.50
C VAL A 49 2.21 -5.17 -9.04
N SER A 50 1.63 -4.43 -8.09
CA SER A 50 1.73 -4.75 -6.67
C SER A 50 0.37 -4.66 -5.98
N TRP A 51 0.27 -5.35 -4.85
CA TRP A 51 -0.94 -5.41 -4.04
C TRP A 51 -0.58 -5.61 -2.57
N ARG A 52 -1.57 -5.42 -1.70
CA ARG A 52 -1.45 -5.68 -0.26
C ARG A 52 -1.62 -7.16 0.02
N TYR A 53 -0.84 -7.68 0.95
CA TYR A 53 -1.22 -8.85 1.73
C TYR A 53 -2.12 -8.35 2.87
N LEU A 54 -3.35 -8.86 2.96
CA LEU A 54 -4.33 -8.39 3.94
C LEU A 54 -4.21 -9.21 5.22
N SER A 55 -4.54 -8.62 6.37
CA SER A 55 -4.55 -9.35 7.64
C SER A 55 -5.59 -10.47 7.70
N SER A 56 -6.58 -10.46 6.80
CA SER A 56 -7.60 -11.49 6.65
C SER A 56 -7.15 -12.67 5.79
N ASP A 57 -6.00 -12.56 5.12
CA ASP A 57 -5.48 -13.63 4.28
C ASP A 57 -4.93 -14.77 5.15
N SER A 58 -5.06 -16.02 4.68
CA SER A 58 -4.40 -17.14 5.33
C SER A 58 -2.89 -17.06 5.13
N MET A 59 -2.11 -17.53 6.10
CA MET A 59 -0.63 -17.54 6.03
C MET A 59 -0.05 -18.21 4.78
N ASP A 60 -0.82 -19.07 4.12
CA ASP A 60 -0.47 -19.78 2.90
C ASP A 60 -1.31 -19.34 1.68
N GLU A 61 -1.85 -18.12 1.73
CA GLU A 61 -2.51 -17.46 0.61
C GLU A 61 -1.55 -17.31 -0.57
N SER A 62 -2.12 -17.36 -1.77
CA SER A 62 -1.37 -17.14 -3.01
C SER A 62 -2.20 -16.38 -4.02
N PHE A 63 -1.53 -15.79 -5.01
CA PHE A 63 -2.14 -14.86 -5.93
C PHE A 63 -1.89 -15.24 -7.39
N ASP A 64 -2.90 -15.02 -8.21
CA ASP A 64 -2.79 -15.05 -9.66
C ASP A 64 -3.00 -13.64 -10.23
N VAL A 65 -2.16 -13.27 -11.18
CA VAL A 65 -2.18 -11.95 -11.83
C VAL A 65 -2.63 -12.13 -13.27
N TYR A 66 -3.56 -11.28 -13.69
CA TYR A 66 -4.15 -11.27 -15.02
C TYR A 66 -3.97 -9.90 -15.65
N ARG A 67 -3.75 -9.86 -16.96
CA ARG A 67 -3.88 -8.66 -17.79
C ARG A 67 -4.94 -8.93 -18.85
N ASP A 68 -5.97 -8.08 -18.90
CA ASP A 68 -7.07 -8.17 -19.87
C ASP A 68 -7.72 -9.57 -19.90
N GLY A 69 -7.85 -10.18 -18.71
CA GLY A 69 -8.41 -11.52 -18.53
C GLY A 69 -7.45 -12.68 -18.80
N GLN A 70 -6.25 -12.44 -19.34
CA GLN A 70 -5.22 -13.46 -19.54
C GLN A 70 -4.33 -13.60 -18.30
N LYS A 71 -4.20 -14.83 -17.78
CA LYS A 71 -3.29 -15.12 -16.66
C LYS A 71 -1.83 -14.96 -17.09
N LEU A 72 -1.02 -14.29 -16.26
CA LEU A 72 0.37 -13.96 -16.55
C LEU A 72 1.38 -14.89 -15.86
N ASN A 73 1.16 -15.21 -14.60
CA ASN A 73 2.04 -16.09 -13.83
C ASN A 73 1.74 -17.57 -14.14
N THR A 74 2.77 -18.41 -14.26
CA THR A 74 2.61 -19.85 -14.52
C THR A 74 2.22 -20.64 -13.26
N HIS A 75 2.75 -20.24 -12.11
CA HIS A 75 2.45 -20.80 -10.80
C HIS A 75 1.93 -19.71 -9.86
N PRO A 76 1.01 -20.02 -8.94
CA PRO A 76 0.53 -19.06 -7.94
C PRO A 76 1.68 -18.39 -7.17
N LEU A 77 1.56 -17.08 -6.97
CA LEU A 77 2.55 -16.27 -6.26
C LEU A 77 2.26 -16.34 -4.75
N GLN A 78 3.13 -16.99 -3.98
CA GLN A 78 2.90 -17.26 -2.54
C GLN A 78 3.76 -16.41 -1.61
N ASN A 79 4.99 -16.08 -2.00
CA ASN A 79 5.97 -15.42 -1.13
C ASN A 79 6.17 -13.93 -1.46
N GLU A 80 5.36 -13.40 -2.37
CA GLU A 80 5.51 -12.06 -2.94
C GLU A 80 4.14 -11.48 -3.29
N THR A 81 4.00 -10.17 -3.08
CA THR A 81 2.81 -9.41 -3.46
C THR A 81 3.12 -8.40 -4.56
N PHE A 82 3.95 -8.84 -5.50
CA PHE A 82 4.47 -8.07 -6.61
C PHE A 82 4.67 -8.98 -7.83
N PHE A 83 4.45 -8.44 -9.04
CA PHE A 83 4.68 -9.14 -10.30
C PHE A 83 5.20 -8.15 -11.36
N LYS A 84 6.21 -8.56 -12.12
CA LYS A 84 6.73 -7.81 -13.27
C LYS A 84 6.16 -8.38 -14.56
N ASP A 85 5.34 -7.58 -15.24
CA ASP A 85 4.83 -7.89 -16.58
C ASP A 85 5.69 -7.22 -17.65
N ASN A 86 6.18 -7.98 -18.63
CA ASN A 86 6.97 -7.47 -19.75
C ASN A 86 6.07 -6.87 -20.86
N TYR A 87 5.11 -6.04 -20.45
CA TYR A 87 4.16 -5.41 -21.35
C TYR A 87 4.77 -4.18 -22.03
N THR A 88 4.92 -4.25 -23.35
CA THR A 88 5.45 -3.16 -24.20
C THR A 88 4.37 -2.25 -24.79
N GLY A 89 3.09 -2.61 -24.66
CA GLY A 89 1.99 -1.84 -25.22
C GLY A 89 1.75 -0.53 -24.47
N SER A 90 1.22 0.47 -25.19
CA SER A 90 0.89 1.79 -24.63
C SER A 90 -0.60 1.98 -24.35
N THR A 91 -1.47 1.08 -24.82
CA THR A 91 -2.92 1.13 -24.59
C THR A 91 -3.25 0.90 -23.12
N ALA A 92 -4.45 1.32 -22.71
CA ALA A 92 -4.95 0.98 -21.39
C ALA A 92 -5.00 -0.54 -21.22
N ALA A 93 -4.64 -1.03 -20.02
CA ALA A 93 -4.60 -2.45 -19.71
C ALA A 93 -5.19 -2.70 -18.32
N LEU A 94 -6.10 -3.66 -18.21
CA LEU A 94 -6.76 -4.01 -16.97
C LEU A 94 -5.99 -5.12 -16.25
N TYR A 95 -5.34 -4.79 -15.14
CA TYR A 95 -4.69 -5.75 -14.28
C TYR A 95 -5.64 -6.23 -13.21
N THR A 96 -5.73 -7.54 -13.01
CA THR A 96 -6.56 -8.15 -11.96
C THR A 96 -5.71 -9.09 -11.13
N VAL A 97 -5.79 -8.98 -9.81
CA VAL A 97 -5.16 -9.91 -8.87
C VAL A 97 -6.26 -10.70 -8.18
N LYS A 98 -6.14 -12.03 -8.23
CA LYS A 98 -7.05 -12.96 -7.56
C LYS A 98 -6.33 -13.64 -6.41
N ALA A 99 -6.89 -13.55 -5.21
CA ALA A 99 -6.49 -14.38 -4.08
C ALA A 99 -7.12 -15.76 -4.24
N ILE A 100 -6.32 -16.82 -4.12
CA ILE A 100 -6.78 -18.18 -4.46
C ILE A 100 -7.63 -18.76 -3.34
N LYS A 101 -7.21 -18.66 -2.07
CA LYS A 101 -7.94 -19.23 -0.93
C LYS A 101 -9.02 -18.31 -0.42
N GLY A 102 -8.75 -17.01 -0.35
CA GLY A 102 -9.73 -16.00 0.04
C GLY A 102 -10.84 -15.81 -0.99
N HIS A 103 -10.68 -16.32 -2.22
CA HIS A 103 -11.65 -16.20 -3.32
C HIS A 103 -12.06 -14.75 -3.63
N THR A 104 -11.19 -13.79 -3.33
CA THR A 104 -11.39 -12.37 -3.61
C THR A 104 -10.60 -11.96 -4.84
N GLU A 105 -11.12 -11.01 -5.61
CA GLU A 105 -10.39 -10.37 -6.70
C GLU A 105 -10.47 -8.85 -6.62
N SER A 106 -9.48 -8.18 -7.19
CA SER A 106 -9.45 -6.72 -7.31
C SER A 106 -8.67 -6.35 -8.55
N SER A 107 -9.01 -5.21 -9.13
CA SER A 107 -8.45 -4.78 -10.41
C SER A 107 -8.00 -3.34 -10.37
N TYR A 108 -7.05 -3.03 -11.25
CA TYR A 108 -6.57 -1.69 -11.52
C TYR A 108 -6.35 -1.51 -13.01
N GLN A 109 -6.85 -0.40 -13.55
CA GLN A 109 -6.65 -0.06 -14.96
C GLN A 109 -5.41 0.82 -15.09
N LEU A 110 -4.36 0.27 -15.71
CA LEU A 110 -3.23 1.08 -16.16
C LEU A 110 -3.75 2.00 -17.28
N PRO A 111 -3.66 3.34 -17.15
CA PRO A 111 -4.13 4.23 -18.18
C PRO A 111 -3.29 4.12 -19.44
N GLU A 112 -3.88 4.47 -20.58
CA GLU A 112 -3.15 4.63 -21.83
C GLU A 112 -2.04 5.69 -21.66
N ASN A 113 -0.87 5.44 -22.23
CA ASN A 113 0.30 6.31 -22.12
C ASN A 113 0.66 6.66 -20.65
N ALA A 114 0.45 5.72 -19.72
CA ALA A 114 0.79 5.89 -18.32
C ALA A 114 2.23 6.39 -18.14
N PRO A 115 2.46 7.38 -17.27
CA PRO A 115 3.80 7.90 -17.02
C PRO A 115 4.70 6.87 -16.34
N LEU A 116 6.01 7.08 -16.46
CA LEU A 116 7.01 6.18 -15.90
C LEU A 116 7.19 6.43 -14.41
N GLY A 117 6.93 5.42 -13.59
CA GLY A 117 7.27 5.36 -12.17
C GLY A 117 6.30 6.05 -11.20
N TYR A 118 5.21 6.66 -11.68
CA TYR A 118 4.24 7.34 -10.81
C TYR A 118 2.79 7.23 -11.30
N LEU A 119 1.86 7.50 -10.38
CA LEU A 119 0.46 7.75 -10.69
C LEU A 119 0.24 9.27 -10.70
N ASN A 120 -0.35 9.79 -11.77
CA ASN A 120 -0.71 11.19 -11.85
C ASN A 120 -2.09 11.42 -11.22
N ILE A 121 -2.17 12.29 -10.20
CA ILE A 121 -3.43 12.75 -9.60
C ILE A 121 -3.60 14.22 -9.97
N PRO A 122 -4.50 14.56 -10.91
CA PRO A 122 -4.73 15.95 -11.30
C PRO A 122 -5.24 16.77 -10.11
N LEU A 123 -4.60 17.91 -9.87
CA LEU A 123 -5.01 18.86 -8.84
C LEU A 123 -5.73 20.06 -9.47
N VAL A 124 -6.80 20.51 -8.83
CA VAL A 124 -7.43 21.79 -9.15
C VAL A 124 -6.74 22.87 -8.32
N ARG A 125 -5.81 23.59 -8.93
CA ARG A 125 -5.09 24.68 -8.26
C ARG A 125 -6.05 25.84 -7.97
N PRO A 126 -6.10 26.36 -6.73
CA PRO A 126 -6.85 27.58 -6.42
C PRO A 126 -6.27 28.81 -7.13
N GLU A 127 -7.11 29.80 -7.42
CA GLU A 127 -6.68 31.05 -8.04
C GLU A 127 -5.70 31.83 -7.14
N SER A 128 -4.79 32.56 -7.76
CA SER A 128 -3.88 33.48 -7.09
C SER A 128 -4.64 34.64 -6.43
N GLY A 129 -4.06 35.23 -5.39
CA GLY A 129 -4.69 36.34 -4.66
C GLY A 129 -3.74 37.49 -4.33
N VAL A 130 -4.28 38.50 -3.64
CA VAL A 130 -3.54 39.69 -3.18
C VAL A 130 -3.83 39.93 -1.70
N THR A 131 -2.80 40.19 -0.90
CA THR A 131 -2.95 40.50 0.53
C THR A 131 -3.52 41.92 0.72
N PRO A 132 -4.07 42.27 1.91
CA PRO A 132 -4.48 43.65 2.19
C PRO A 132 -3.35 44.69 2.07
N ALA A 133 -2.08 44.28 2.15
CA ALA A 133 -0.91 45.14 1.96
C ALA A 133 -0.53 45.34 0.48
N GLY A 134 -1.17 44.62 -0.45
CA GLY A 134 -0.92 44.71 -1.89
C GLY A 134 0.01 43.63 -2.46
N ASP A 135 0.47 42.68 -1.64
CA ASP A 135 1.38 41.62 -2.10
C ASP A 135 0.63 40.49 -2.82
N VAL A 136 1.13 40.06 -3.98
CA VAL A 136 0.55 38.94 -4.75
C VAL A 136 1.03 37.60 -4.19
N TYR A 137 0.14 36.63 -4.07
CA TYR A 137 0.47 35.26 -3.69
C TYR A 137 -0.15 34.21 -4.62
N THR A 138 0.47 33.03 -4.68
CA THR A 138 0.01 31.86 -5.46
C THR A 138 0.03 30.61 -4.60
N TYR A 139 -0.65 29.54 -5.04
CA TYR A 139 -0.75 28.29 -4.29
C TYR A 139 0.12 27.17 -4.88
N SER A 140 0.86 26.49 -4.01
CA SER A 140 1.54 25.22 -4.28
C SER A 140 1.01 24.12 -3.36
N PRO A 141 0.87 22.87 -3.84
CA PRO A 141 0.62 21.73 -2.96
C PRO A 141 1.69 21.63 -1.87
N ASN A 142 1.28 21.29 -0.65
CA ASN A 142 2.17 21.11 0.49
C ASN A 142 1.83 19.78 1.20
N ASP A 143 1.59 19.81 2.51
CA ASP A 143 1.29 18.63 3.30
C ASP A 143 0.01 17.93 2.84
N ALA A 144 0.03 16.59 2.90
CA ALA A 144 -1.10 15.74 2.58
C ALA A 144 -1.30 14.69 3.69
N SER A 145 -2.53 14.20 3.80
CA SER A 145 -2.89 13.05 4.62
C SER A 145 -3.78 12.13 3.80
N ILE A 146 -4.03 10.92 4.29
CA ILE A 146 -4.91 9.94 3.66
C ILE A 146 -5.95 9.45 4.65
N GLY A 147 -7.09 9.03 4.13
CA GLY A 147 -8.16 8.37 4.87
C GLY A 147 -9.25 7.95 3.90
N ASP A 148 -9.91 6.84 4.19
CA ASP A 148 -11.12 6.47 3.47
C ASP A 148 -12.29 7.34 3.94
N VAL A 149 -12.74 8.27 3.09
CA VAL A 149 -13.82 9.23 3.40
C VAL A 149 -15.20 8.71 3.00
N MET A 150 -15.29 7.54 2.37
CA MET A 150 -16.53 6.97 1.84
C MET A 150 -16.98 5.69 2.56
N GLU A 151 -16.35 5.32 3.68
CA GLU A 151 -16.84 4.23 4.54
C GLU A 151 -18.26 4.59 5.00
N MET A 152 -19.27 3.95 4.39
CA MET A 152 -20.65 4.10 4.82
C MET A 152 -20.70 3.76 6.31
N VAL A 153 -21.16 4.72 7.10
CA VAL A 153 -21.63 4.54 8.46
C VAL A 153 -22.72 3.47 8.43
N ASN A 154 -22.32 2.21 8.57
CA ASN A 154 -23.16 1.12 9.01
C ASN A 154 -22.70 0.71 10.42
N MET A 155 -22.51 1.72 11.27
CA MET A 155 -22.58 1.53 12.71
C MET A 155 -24.07 1.38 13.05
N ARG A 156 -24.53 0.13 13.15
CA ARG A 156 -25.67 -0.21 14.01
C ARG A 156 -25.18 -0.40 15.43
#